data_AF-A0A929YFW7-F1
#
_entry.id   AF-A0A929YFW7-F1
#
_cell.length_a   1.000
_cell.length_b   1.000
_cell.length_c   1.000
_cell.angle_alpha   90.00
_cell.angle_beta   90.00
_cell.angle_gamma   90.00
#
_symmetry.space_group_name_H-M   'P 1'
#
loop_
_entity.id
_entity.type
_entity.pdbx_description
1 polymer ?
#
loop_
_entity_poly.entity_id
_entity_poly.type
_entity_poly.pdbx_seq_one_letter_code
_entity_poly.pdbx_strand_id
1 'polypeptide(L)'
;MSQKKIEKIQEAKIKAPKVKKERKPTDKLADKTTTTRILQGVFGDPAKRNLARMRKIVKIINGLEPKYEAMSDDELKAQTNVLKERLDALNKKAEANIARAKLKASAKKSETKAESTNSAKKQSTSVKSEKLERNETKILSEILPDAFALVREATKRVLGMRHYDVQMIGGIVLHEGNVAEMKTGEGKTLVALLPSFLNALTGRGVHVVTVNDYLAQRDAGWNAPVYHFLGMSVGVIIADASFLYDPEYVNEEHTDERMQHLKPCTRKQAYQADVTYGTNNEFGFDYLRDNMVNEVDFLRQRELNFAIVDEVDSILIDEARTPLIISAPAGDNPDSYYQFAK
;
A
#
# COMPACT_ATOMS: atom_id res chain seq x y z
N MET A 1 -41.43 -25.82 58.39
CA MET A 1 -40.05 -25.28 58.25
C MET A 1 -40.13 -23.94 57.54
N SER A 2 -39.51 -22.89 58.10
CA SER A 2 -39.65 -21.49 57.63
C SER A 2 -39.07 -21.29 56.22
N GLN A 3 -39.75 -20.50 55.37
CA GLN A 3 -39.32 -20.11 54.02
C GLN A 3 -37.87 -19.55 53.98
N LYS A 4 -37.42 -18.88 55.04
CA LYS A 4 -36.02 -18.39 55.18
C LYS A 4 -34.97 -19.51 55.19
N LYS A 5 -35.34 -20.74 55.55
CA LYS A 5 -34.44 -21.90 55.56
C LYS A 5 -34.37 -22.59 54.18
N ILE A 6 -35.36 -22.37 53.32
CA ILE A 6 -35.40 -22.89 51.94
C ILE A 6 -34.59 -21.96 51.02
N GLU A 7 -34.70 -20.64 51.18
CA GLU A 7 -33.87 -19.66 50.44
C GLU A 7 -32.37 -19.81 50.73
N LYS A 8 -31.98 -20.02 52.00
CA LYS A 8 -30.56 -20.25 52.36
C LYS A 8 -29.97 -21.55 51.80
N ILE A 9 -30.80 -22.54 51.44
CA ILE A 9 -30.33 -23.80 50.86
C ILE A 9 -30.22 -23.67 49.32
N GLN A 10 -31.01 -22.79 48.70
CA GLN A 10 -30.95 -22.51 47.26
C GLN A 10 -29.81 -21.53 46.88
N GLU A 11 -29.37 -20.66 47.78
CA GLU A 11 -28.20 -19.78 47.53
C GLU A 11 -26.82 -20.47 47.68
N ALA A 12 -26.76 -21.69 48.20
CA ALA A 12 -25.50 -22.34 48.59
C ALA A 12 -24.87 -23.27 47.52
N LYS A 13 -25.53 -23.54 46.39
CA LYS A 13 -24.97 -24.32 45.26
C LYS A 13 -25.63 -23.81 43.98
N ILE A 14 -24.99 -22.98 43.17
CA ILE A 14 -24.03 -23.38 42.12
C ILE A 14 -23.12 -22.17 41.85
N LYS A 15 -21.91 -22.15 42.41
CA LYS A 15 -20.80 -21.43 41.77
C LYS A 15 -20.16 -22.43 40.80
N ALA A 16 -20.39 -22.23 39.50
CA ALA A 16 -19.71 -22.99 38.48
C ALA A 16 -18.19 -22.96 38.75
N PRO A 17 -17.49 -24.10 38.63
CA PRO A 17 -16.04 -24.11 38.77
C PRO A 17 -15.46 -23.10 37.79
N LYS A 18 -14.55 -22.23 38.26
CA LYS A 18 -13.82 -21.32 37.36
C LYS A 18 -13.01 -22.18 36.40
N VAL A 19 -13.56 -22.42 35.21
CA VAL A 19 -12.83 -23.00 34.09
C VAL A 19 -11.67 -22.07 33.82
N LYS A 20 -10.43 -22.53 34.05
CA LYS A 20 -9.25 -21.82 33.55
C LYS A 20 -9.44 -21.72 32.05
N LYS A 21 -9.68 -20.51 31.52
CA LYS A 21 -9.63 -20.28 30.07
C LYS A 21 -8.26 -20.77 29.60
N GLU A 22 -8.22 -21.88 28.87
CA GLU A 22 -7.05 -22.22 28.10
C GLU A 22 -6.82 -21.08 27.11
N ARG A 23 -5.64 -20.49 27.21
CA ARG A 23 -5.22 -19.38 26.33
C ARG A 23 -5.32 -19.87 24.90
N LYS A 24 -6.02 -19.11 24.05
CA LYS A 24 -6.10 -19.43 22.62
C LYS A 24 -4.66 -19.41 22.05
N PRO A 25 -4.33 -20.19 21.01
CA PRO A 25 -2.99 -20.16 20.41
C PRO A 25 -2.52 -18.75 20.00
N THR A 26 -3.47 -17.85 19.69
CA THR A 26 -3.22 -16.44 19.39
C THR A 26 -2.75 -15.61 20.60
N ASP A 27 -3.08 -16.01 21.84
CA ASP A 27 -2.57 -15.36 23.06
C ASP A 27 -1.07 -15.65 23.30
N LYS A 28 -0.49 -16.62 22.56
CA LYS A 28 0.96 -16.90 22.58
C LYS A 28 1.75 -16.07 21.55
N LEU A 29 1.07 -15.41 20.60
CA LEU A 29 1.73 -14.55 19.59
C LEU A 29 2.01 -13.13 20.10
N ALA A 30 1.36 -12.70 21.19
CA ALA A 30 1.71 -11.49 21.93
C ALA A 30 2.44 -11.88 23.22
N ASP A 31 3.69 -12.32 23.09
CA ASP A 31 4.47 -12.82 24.22
C ASP A 31 4.83 -11.68 25.21
N LYS A 32 3.91 -11.41 26.15
CA LYS A 32 4.10 -10.51 27.30
C LYS A 32 4.91 -11.20 28.41
N THR A 33 5.96 -11.94 28.05
CA THR A 33 6.88 -12.60 28.97
C THR A 33 7.65 -11.54 29.78
N THR A 34 8.09 -11.92 30.98
CA THR A 34 8.94 -11.08 31.84
C THR A 34 10.18 -10.62 31.09
N THR A 35 10.71 -11.47 30.19
CA THR A 35 11.80 -11.16 29.26
C THR A 35 11.46 -10.01 28.31
N THR A 36 10.27 -10.00 27.70
CA THR A 36 9.80 -8.87 26.87
C THR A 36 9.68 -7.59 27.68
N ARG A 37 9.21 -7.65 28.94
CA ARG A 37 9.15 -6.45 29.81
C ARG A 37 10.54 -5.97 30.24
N ILE A 38 11.48 -6.87 30.49
CA ILE A 38 12.88 -6.53 30.81
C ILE A 38 13.55 -5.92 29.58
N LEU A 39 13.41 -6.54 28.39
CA LEU A 39 13.91 -6.00 27.12
C LEU A 39 13.29 -4.65 26.78
N GLN A 40 11.97 -4.46 26.97
CA GLN A 40 11.30 -3.17 26.79
C GLN A 40 11.69 -2.15 27.86
N GLY A 41 12.01 -2.59 29.08
CA GLY A 41 12.51 -1.72 30.15
C GLY A 41 13.94 -1.22 29.89
N VAL A 42 14.77 -2.04 29.23
CA VAL A 42 16.18 -1.71 28.90
C VAL A 42 16.32 -1.01 27.54
N PHE A 43 15.56 -1.43 26.52
CA PHE A 43 15.68 -0.94 25.14
C PHE A 43 14.48 -0.09 24.66
N GLY A 44 13.44 0.04 25.49
CA GLY A 44 12.20 0.71 25.12
C GLY A 44 11.25 -0.20 24.31
N ASP A 45 9.99 0.21 24.23
CA ASP A 45 8.99 -0.42 23.36
C ASP A 45 9.21 0.03 21.90
N PRO A 46 9.54 -0.87 20.96
CA PRO A 46 9.79 -0.53 19.56
C PRO A 46 8.62 0.20 18.89
N ALA A 47 7.38 -0.16 19.22
CA ALA A 47 6.19 0.49 18.67
C ALA A 47 6.10 1.94 19.17
N LYS A 48 6.33 2.17 20.47
CA LYS A 48 6.38 3.54 21.01
C LYS A 48 7.50 4.37 20.39
N ARG A 49 8.66 3.78 20.16
CA ARG A 49 9.80 4.46 19.52
C ARG A 49 9.48 4.87 18.08
N ASN A 50 8.87 3.96 17.30
CA ASN A 50 8.44 4.25 15.93
C ASN A 50 7.38 5.35 15.90
N LEU A 51 6.36 5.26 16.76
CA LEU A 51 5.33 6.30 16.90
C LEU A 51 5.93 7.65 17.32
N ALA A 52 6.91 7.67 18.22
CA ALA A 52 7.58 8.91 18.62
C ALA A 52 8.35 9.55 17.46
N ARG A 53 9.01 8.73 16.61
CA ARG A 53 9.65 9.22 15.38
C ARG A 53 8.62 9.77 14.40
N MET A 54 7.53 9.05 14.14
CA MET A 54 6.47 9.47 13.24
C MET A 54 5.80 10.77 13.71
N ARG A 55 5.54 10.93 15.02
CA ARG A 55 5.05 12.20 15.59
C ARG A 55 5.97 13.39 15.34
N LYS A 56 7.30 13.18 15.34
CA LYS A 56 8.24 14.25 14.97
C LYS A 56 8.09 14.65 13.51
N ILE A 57 7.89 13.68 12.61
CA ILE A 57 7.62 13.94 11.19
C ILE A 57 6.29 14.68 11.02
N VAL A 58 5.23 14.25 11.72
CA VAL A 58 3.93 14.95 11.72
C VAL A 58 4.07 16.39 12.23
N LYS A 59 4.90 16.64 13.24
CA LYS A 59 5.19 18.02 13.67
C LYS A 59 5.83 18.86 12.56
N ILE A 60 6.70 18.28 11.74
CA ILE A 60 7.28 18.96 10.57
C ILE A 60 6.18 19.23 9.53
N ILE A 61 5.33 18.25 9.23
CA ILE A 61 4.18 18.39 8.31
C ILE A 61 3.27 19.52 8.78
N ASN A 62 2.90 19.55 10.06
CA ASN A 62 2.07 20.61 10.64
C ASN A 62 2.75 21.99 10.54
N GLY A 63 4.07 22.06 10.67
CA GLY A 63 4.82 23.30 10.48
C GLY A 63 4.86 23.80 9.04
N LEU A 64 4.58 22.94 8.06
CA LEU A 64 4.49 23.30 6.64
C LEU A 64 3.09 23.74 6.22
N GLU A 65 2.08 23.55 7.06
CA GLU A 65 0.69 23.89 6.72
C GLU A 65 0.50 25.37 6.33
N PRO A 66 1.04 26.37 7.07
CA PRO A 66 0.91 27.78 6.66
C PRO A 66 1.53 28.09 5.29
N LYS A 67 2.58 27.36 4.88
CA LYS A 67 3.22 27.52 3.57
C LYS A 67 2.25 27.13 2.45
N TYR A 68 1.54 26.00 2.58
CA TYR A 68 0.63 25.51 1.55
C TYR A 68 -0.73 26.21 1.61
N GLU A 69 -1.23 26.57 2.80
CA GLU A 69 -2.45 27.36 2.96
C GLU A 69 -2.34 28.73 2.28
N ALA A 70 -1.16 29.35 2.30
CA ALA A 70 -0.92 30.66 1.67
C ALA A 70 -0.86 30.60 0.12
N MET A 71 -0.71 29.42 -0.48
CA MET A 71 -0.64 29.27 -1.94
C MET A 71 -2.02 29.42 -2.57
N SER A 72 -2.10 30.04 -3.73
CA SER A 72 -3.24 29.93 -4.65
C SER A 72 -3.40 28.50 -5.17
N ASP A 73 -4.54 28.20 -5.78
CA ASP A 73 -4.77 26.87 -6.35
C ASP A 73 -3.74 26.54 -7.43
N ASP A 74 -3.44 27.47 -8.34
CA ASP A 74 -2.46 27.24 -9.41
C ASP A 74 -1.05 27.00 -8.87
N GLU A 75 -0.64 27.73 -7.83
CA GLU A 75 0.63 27.50 -7.14
C GLU A 75 0.67 26.12 -6.47
N LEU A 76 -0.45 25.69 -5.87
CA LEU A 76 -0.58 24.40 -5.21
C LEU A 76 -0.50 23.25 -6.22
N LYS A 77 -1.19 23.36 -7.36
CA LYS A 77 -1.10 22.40 -8.48
C LYS A 77 0.32 22.28 -9.02
N ALA A 78 1.03 23.40 -9.14
CA ALA A 78 2.42 23.43 -9.61
C ALA A 78 3.40 22.71 -8.67
N GLN A 79 3.07 22.54 -7.37
CA GLN A 79 3.96 21.89 -6.41
C GLN A 79 4.25 20.42 -6.75
N THR A 80 3.35 19.74 -7.47
CA THR A 80 3.63 18.38 -7.95
C THR A 80 4.88 18.32 -8.81
N ASN A 81 5.06 19.27 -9.73
CA ASN A 81 6.26 19.34 -10.57
C ASN A 81 7.50 19.72 -9.78
N VAL A 82 7.37 20.65 -8.83
CA VAL A 82 8.47 21.01 -7.91
C VAL A 82 8.95 19.79 -7.11
N LEU A 83 8.03 18.95 -6.64
CA LEU A 83 8.36 17.71 -5.93
C LEU A 83 9.01 16.66 -6.84
N LYS A 84 8.53 16.51 -8.09
CA LYS A 84 9.16 15.65 -9.11
C LYS A 84 10.61 16.08 -9.39
N GLU A 85 10.86 17.37 -9.59
CA GLU A 85 12.20 17.91 -9.81
C GLU A 85 13.13 17.70 -8.60
N ARG A 86 12.61 17.89 -7.38
CA ARG A 86 13.35 17.59 -6.15
C ARG A 86 13.68 16.11 -6.04
N LEU A 87 12.74 15.23 -6.36
CA LEU A 87 12.95 13.79 -6.36
C LEU A 87 14.05 13.39 -7.35
N ASP A 88 14.02 13.92 -8.57
CA ASP A 88 15.04 13.69 -9.59
C ASP A 88 16.43 14.15 -9.15
N ALA A 89 16.53 15.32 -8.51
CA ALA A 89 17.78 15.83 -7.97
C ALA A 89 18.34 14.92 -6.87
N LEU A 90 17.48 14.40 -5.98
CA LEU A 90 17.86 13.46 -4.93
C LEU A 90 18.31 12.11 -5.51
N ASN A 91 17.60 11.59 -6.52
CA ASN A 91 17.97 10.37 -7.23
C ASN A 91 19.35 10.49 -7.87
N LYS A 92 19.60 11.57 -8.64
CA LYS A 92 20.91 11.84 -9.25
C LYS A 92 22.03 11.93 -8.20
N LYS A 93 21.76 12.58 -7.06
CA LYS A 93 22.71 12.68 -5.94
C LYS A 93 23.00 11.30 -5.33
N ALA A 94 21.99 10.46 -5.14
CA ALA A 94 22.15 9.11 -4.61
C ALA A 94 22.97 8.22 -5.55
N GLU A 95 22.69 8.26 -6.86
CA GLU A 95 23.44 7.53 -7.89
C GLU A 95 24.91 7.96 -7.93
N ALA A 96 25.19 9.26 -7.89
CA ALA A 96 26.55 9.79 -7.84
C ALA A 96 27.31 9.31 -6.59
N ASN A 97 26.64 9.25 -5.43
CA ASN A 97 27.23 8.73 -4.20
C ASN A 97 27.54 7.23 -4.29
N ILE A 98 26.66 6.44 -4.90
CA ILE A 98 26.89 5.01 -5.14
C ILE A 98 28.06 4.81 -6.11
N ALA A 99 28.14 5.59 -7.20
CA ALA A 99 29.23 5.52 -8.15
C ALA A 99 30.58 5.87 -7.50
N ARG A 100 30.65 6.95 -6.71
CA ARG A 100 31.84 7.33 -5.93
C ARG A 100 32.25 6.26 -4.93
N ALA A 101 31.29 5.65 -4.23
CA ALA A 101 31.56 4.56 -3.29
C ALA A 101 32.13 3.32 -3.99
N LYS A 102 31.60 2.97 -5.18
CA LYS A 102 32.12 1.86 -6.01
C LYS A 102 33.56 2.14 -6.46
N LEU A 103 33.85 3.36 -6.93
CA LEU A 103 35.21 3.77 -7.35
C LEU A 103 36.21 3.72 -6.19
N LYS A 104 35.82 4.18 -5.00
CA LYS A 104 36.66 4.07 -3.79
C LYS A 104 36.89 2.62 -3.38
N ALA A 105 35.87 1.76 -3.49
CA ALA A 105 35.99 0.34 -3.19
C ALA A 105 36.88 -0.41 -4.19
N SER A 106 36.83 -0.06 -5.48
CA SER A 106 37.74 -0.63 -6.49
C SER A 106 39.18 -0.16 -6.32
N ALA A 107 39.40 1.11 -5.97
CA ALA A 107 40.75 1.64 -5.68
C ALA A 107 41.36 1.00 -4.43
N LYS A 108 40.55 0.73 -3.40
CA LYS A 108 41.01 0.05 -2.18
C LYS A 108 41.32 -1.45 -2.41
N LYS A 109 40.61 -2.10 -3.35
CA LYS A 109 40.90 -3.48 -3.79
C LYS A 109 42.16 -3.60 -4.66
N SER A 110 42.61 -2.54 -5.35
CA SER A 110 43.89 -2.56 -6.05
C SER A 110 45.11 -2.49 -5.11
N GLU A 111 44.93 -2.03 -3.86
CA GLU A 111 46.00 -1.99 -2.84
C GLU A 111 46.09 -3.27 -1.98
N THR A 112 45.11 -4.17 -2.09
CA THR A 112 45.08 -5.45 -1.34
C THR A 112 44.81 -6.61 -2.29
N LYS A 113 45.85 -7.04 -3.03
CA LYS A 113 45.87 -8.33 -3.73
C LYS A 113 46.80 -9.30 -2.99
N ALA A 114 46.23 -10.06 -2.06
CA ALA A 114 46.63 -11.43 -1.79
C ALA A 114 45.39 -12.23 -1.35
N GLU A 115 45.19 -13.34 -2.07
CA GLU A 115 44.39 -14.52 -1.72
C GLU A 115 42.86 -14.54 -1.90
N SER A 116 42.53 -15.24 -2.99
CA SER A 116 41.65 -16.41 -3.03
C SER A 116 40.20 -16.23 -3.47
N THR A 117 39.76 -17.31 -4.12
CA THR A 117 38.79 -17.43 -5.19
C THR A 117 37.41 -17.89 -4.72
N ASN A 118 36.40 -17.39 -5.44
CA ASN A 118 35.09 -17.97 -5.75
C ASN A 118 34.46 -19.00 -4.79
N SER A 119 33.29 -18.63 -4.24
CA SER A 119 32.01 -19.27 -4.62
C SER A 119 30.83 -18.59 -3.91
N ALA A 120 29.96 -17.89 -4.65
CA ALA A 120 28.56 -17.62 -4.24
C ALA A 120 27.76 -17.05 -5.43
N LYS A 121 27.18 -17.93 -6.24
CA LYS A 121 26.21 -17.57 -7.29
C LYS A 121 24.90 -18.31 -7.03
N LYS A 122 24.05 -17.76 -6.15
CA LYS A 122 22.59 -17.99 -6.16
C LYS A 122 21.73 -17.13 -5.21
N GLN A 123 22.28 -16.10 -4.56
CA GLN A 123 21.55 -15.25 -3.59
C GLN A 123 21.59 -13.74 -3.91
N SER A 124 21.92 -13.35 -5.16
CA SER A 124 22.24 -11.96 -5.50
C SER A 124 21.06 -11.11 -5.97
N THR A 125 19.92 -11.71 -6.32
CA THR A 125 18.75 -10.97 -6.85
C THR A 125 17.91 -10.36 -5.72
N SER A 126 17.56 -11.12 -4.67
CA SER A 126 16.74 -10.62 -3.56
C SER A 126 17.44 -9.56 -2.70
N VAL A 127 18.72 -9.73 -2.43
CA VAL A 127 19.50 -8.75 -1.63
C VAL A 127 19.72 -7.44 -2.41
N LYS A 128 19.74 -7.51 -3.75
CA LYS A 128 19.94 -6.33 -4.60
C LYS A 128 18.65 -5.53 -4.75
N SER A 129 17.49 -6.19 -4.85
CA SER A 129 16.17 -5.52 -4.86
C SER A 129 15.87 -4.87 -3.51
N GLU A 130 16.03 -5.58 -2.40
CA GLU A 130 15.80 -5.03 -1.04
C GLU A 130 16.66 -3.79 -0.75
N LYS A 131 17.91 -3.79 -1.23
CA LYS A 131 18.82 -2.65 -1.02
C LYS A 131 18.46 -1.45 -1.90
N LEU A 132 17.87 -1.68 -3.07
CA LEU A 132 17.39 -0.65 -3.98
C LEU A 132 16.12 -0.01 -3.42
N GLU A 133 15.16 -0.82 -2.99
CA GLU A 133 13.91 -0.40 -2.33
C GLU A 133 14.21 0.44 -1.08
N ARG A 134 15.10 -0.03 -0.19
CA ARG A 134 15.53 0.71 1.00
C ARG A 134 16.23 2.03 0.69
N ASN A 135 16.79 2.19 -0.51
CA ASN A 135 17.38 3.46 -0.92
C ASN A 135 16.31 4.43 -1.39
N GLU A 136 15.34 3.95 -2.16
CA GLU A 136 14.23 4.76 -2.62
C GLU A 136 13.34 5.25 -1.48
N THR A 137 12.94 4.38 -0.55
CA THR A 137 12.13 4.81 0.61
C THR A 137 12.82 5.93 1.39
N LYS A 138 14.16 5.89 1.49
CA LYS A 138 14.93 6.95 2.14
C LYS A 138 14.90 8.26 1.36
N ILE A 139 15.00 8.20 0.04
CA ILE A 139 14.93 9.37 -0.83
C ILE A 139 13.53 10.00 -0.76
N LEU A 140 12.47 9.20 -0.90
CA LEU A 140 11.09 9.67 -0.77
C LEU A 140 10.80 10.25 0.61
N SER A 141 11.41 9.70 1.67
CA SER A 141 11.31 10.25 3.02
C SER A 141 11.86 11.68 3.16
N GLU A 142 12.76 12.12 2.28
CA GLU A 142 13.27 13.51 2.29
C GLU A 142 12.25 14.53 1.77
N ILE A 143 11.33 14.10 0.89
CA ILE A 143 10.25 14.95 0.35
C ILE A 143 8.89 14.67 0.99
N LEU A 144 8.76 13.59 1.77
CA LEU A 144 7.52 13.16 2.41
C LEU A 144 6.81 14.29 3.18
N PRO A 145 7.49 15.11 4.03
CA PRO A 145 6.78 16.13 4.78
C PRO A 145 6.08 17.18 3.90
N ASP A 146 6.75 17.60 2.82
CA ASP A 146 6.19 18.52 1.83
C ASP A 146 5.05 17.87 1.05
N ALA A 147 5.24 16.62 0.57
CA ALA A 147 4.21 15.89 -0.17
C ALA A 147 2.94 15.68 0.67
N PHE A 148 3.08 15.32 1.96
CA PHE A 148 1.94 15.08 2.85
C PHE A 148 1.22 16.38 3.22
N ALA A 149 1.96 17.47 3.43
CA ALA A 149 1.36 18.78 3.67
C ALA A 149 0.60 19.30 2.43
N LEU A 150 1.17 19.12 1.23
CA LEU A 150 0.52 19.44 -0.04
C LEU A 150 -0.78 18.66 -0.21
N VAL A 151 -0.75 17.33 -0.04
CA VAL A 151 -1.95 16.48 -0.17
C VAL A 151 -3.00 16.86 0.87
N ARG A 152 -2.61 17.15 2.11
CA ARG A 152 -3.55 17.61 3.14
C ARG A 152 -4.29 18.88 2.71
N GLU A 153 -3.55 19.87 2.22
CA GLU A 153 -4.15 21.14 1.80
C GLU A 153 -5.04 20.96 0.57
N ALA A 154 -4.60 20.19 -0.43
CA ALA A 154 -5.41 19.86 -1.60
C ALA A 154 -6.70 19.12 -1.22
N THR A 155 -6.62 18.17 -0.29
CA THR A 155 -7.78 17.42 0.21
C THR A 155 -8.75 18.33 0.97
N LYS A 156 -8.23 19.26 1.77
CA LYS A 156 -9.04 20.26 2.48
C LYS A 156 -9.79 21.17 1.51
N ARG A 157 -9.15 21.61 0.41
CA ARG A 157 -9.78 22.47 -0.61
C ARG A 157 -10.80 21.73 -1.46
N VAL A 158 -10.45 20.53 -1.93
CA VAL A 158 -11.24 19.78 -2.91
C VAL A 158 -12.37 18.99 -2.26
N LEU A 159 -12.11 18.33 -1.13
CA LEU A 159 -13.08 17.47 -0.46
C LEU A 159 -13.63 18.06 0.85
N GLY A 160 -13.15 19.23 1.28
CA GLY A 160 -13.52 19.81 2.58
C GLY A 160 -12.96 19.03 3.78
N MET A 161 -12.05 18.07 3.55
CA MET A 161 -11.54 17.16 4.57
C MET A 161 -10.06 17.39 4.83
N ARG A 162 -9.72 17.78 6.05
CA ARG A 162 -8.32 17.92 6.49
C ARG A 162 -7.88 16.67 7.22
N HIS A 163 -6.80 16.02 6.77
CA HIS A 163 -6.25 14.85 7.47
C HIS A 163 -5.88 15.13 8.92
N TYR A 164 -6.31 14.27 9.84
CA TYR A 164 -5.89 14.27 11.23
C TYR A 164 -4.43 13.81 11.39
N ASP A 165 -3.81 14.14 12.53
CA ASP A 165 -2.43 13.77 12.81
C ASP A 165 -2.23 12.24 12.89
N VAL A 166 -3.23 11.51 13.37
CA VAL A 166 -3.23 10.03 13.37
C VAL A 166 -3.29 9.45 11.96
N GLN A 167 -3.98 10.13 11.03
CA GLN A 167 -4.04 9.75 9.63
C GLN A 167 -2.68 9.99 8.94
N MET A 168 -1.98 11.07 9.30
CA MET A 168 -0.61 11.30 8.84
C MET A 168 0.35 10.21 9.31
N ILE A 169 0.23 9.77 10.57
CA ILE A 169 1.00 8.63 11.08
C ILE A 169 0.66 7.38 10.26
N GLY A 170 -0.61 7.10 10.00
CA GLY A 170 -1.05 5.99 9.15
C GLY A 170 -0.40 6.02 7.76
N GLY A 171 -0.39 7.19 7.12
CA GLY A 171 0.25 7.37 5.80
C GLY A 171 1.76 7.12 5.83
N ILE A 172 2.46 7.55 6.88
CA ILE A 172 3.90 7.27 7.06
C ILE A 172 4.14 5.76 7.24
N VAL A 173 3.30 5.08 8.02
CA VAL A 173 3.39 3.62 8.24
C VAL A 173 3.25 2.88 6.91
N LEU A 174 2.25 3.24 6.09
CA LEU A 174 2.02 2.64 4.78
C LEU A 174 3.17 2.92 3.81
N HIS A 175 3.69 4.15 3.75
CA HIS A 175 4.85 4.48 2.91
C HIS A 175 6.09 3.65 3.27
N GLU A 176 6.27 3.34 4.56
CA GLU A 176 7.38 2.51 5.04
C GLU A 176 7.17 0.99 4.81
N GLY A 177 6.11 0.60 4.10
CA GLY A 177 5.82 -0.80 3.78
C GLY A 177 5.29 -1.62 4.96
N ASN A 178 4.69 -0.96 5.95
CA ASN A 178 4.14 -1.61 7.14
C ASN A 178 2.61 -1.59 7.14
N VAL A 179 2.00 -2.45 7.97
CA VAL A 179 0.55 -2.45 8.20
C VAL A 179 0.17 -1.37 9.22
N ALA A 180 -0.67 -0.43 8.79
CA ALA A 180 -1.26 0.57 9.67
C ALA A 180 -2.58 0.06 10.28
N GLU A 181 -2.55 -0.41 11.53
CA GLU A 181 -3.78 -0.79 12.24
C GLU A 181 -4.56 0.47 12.65
N MET A 182 -5.59 0.79 11.88
CA MET A 182 -6.53 1.89 12.15
C MET A 182 -7.92 1.30 12.36
N LYS A 183 -8.65 1.79 13.37
CA LYS A 183 -10.01 1.32 13.64
C LYS A 183 -10.97 1.77 12.54
N THR A 184 -12.07 1.04 12.35
CA THR A 184 -13.14 1.43 11.43
C THR A 184 -13.63 2.83 11.76
N GLY A 185 -13.78 3.68 10.75
CA GLY A 185 -14.16 5.08 10.92
C GLY A 185 -13.00 6.07 11.05
N GLU A 186 -11.75 5.61 11.18
CA GLU A 186 -10.57 6.50 11.23
C GLU A 186 -10.17 7.09 9.86
N GLY A 187 -10.91 6.78 8.80
CA GLY A 187 -10.70 7.33 7.45
C GLY A 187 -9.56 6.68 6.65
N LYS A 188 -9.45 5.34 6.66
CA LYS A 188 -8.45 4.57 5.91
C LYS A 188 -8.39 4.96 4.42
N THR A 189 -9.55 5.13 3.77
CA THR A 189 -9.65 5.56 2.36
C THR A 189 -8.95 6.89 2.10
N LEU A 190 -9.07 7.86 3.02
CA LEU A 190 -8.42 9.16 2.90
C LEU A 190 -6.92 9.09 3.19
N VAL A 191 -6.51 8.19 4.09
CA VAL A 191 -5.10 7.96 4.43
C VAL A 191 -4.33 7.45 3.22
N ALA A 192 -4.92 6.59 2.39
CA ALA A 192 -4.27 6.02 1.21
C ALA A 192 -3.80 7.09 0.20
N LEU A 193 -4.44 8.26 0.12
CA LEU A 193 -4.01 9.39 -0.72
C LEU A 193 -2.55 9.79 -0.46
N LEU A 194 -2.15 9.86 0.82
CA LEU A 194 -0.86 10.39 1.25
C LEU A 194 0.33 9.59 0.69
N PRO A 195 0.48 8.28 1.01
CA PRO A 195 1.55 7.45 0.45
C PRO A 195 1.35 7.17 -1.04
N SER A 196 0.12 7.11 -1.56
CA SER A 196 -0.09 6.88 -3.00
C SER A 196 0.42 8.04 -3.82
N PHE A 197 0.08 9.29 -3.46
CA PHE A 197 0.60 10.48 -4.13
C PHE A 197 2.14 10.53 -4.06
N LEU A 198 2.72 10.35 -2.88
CA LEU A 198 4.17 10.40 -2.69
C LEU A 198 4.89 9.36 -3.57
N ASN A 199 4.43 8.11 -3.57
CA ASN A 199 5.08 7.05 -4.36
C ASN A 199 4.77 7.19 -5.86
N ALA A 200 3.63 7.76 -6.24
CA ALA A 200 3.28 8.04 -7.63
C ALA A 200 4.18 9.10 -8.28
N LEU A 201 4.83 9.99 -7.50
CA LEU A 201 5.81 10.95 -8.01
C LEU A 201 6.98 10.29 -8.75
N THR A 202 7.24 9.01 -8.50
CA THR A 202 8.27 8.22 -9.20
C THR A 202 7.92 7.92 -10.66
N GLY A 203 6.64 8.09 -11.06
CA GLY A 203 6.14 7.76 -12.39
C GLY A 203 6.01 6.26 -12.68
N ARG A 204 6.33 5.38 -11.71
CA ARG A 204 6.29 3.92 -11.88
C ARG A 204 4.96 3.26 -11.50
N GLY A 205 4.04 4.05 -10.95
CA GLY A 205 2.69 3.63 -10.62
C GLY A 205 2.52 3.14 -9.19
N VAL A 206 1.28 3.25 -8.72
CA VAL A 206 0.83 2.76 -7.42
C VAL A 206 -0.46 1.98 -7.59
N HIS A 207 -0.53 0.79 -7.00
CA HIS A 207 -1.76 0.01 -6.94
C HIS A 207 -2.45 0.21 -5.59
N VAL A 208 -3.73 0.59 -5.59
CA VAL A 208 -4.56 0.58 -4.38
C VAL A 208 -5.54 -0.59 -4.49
N VAL A 209 -5.30 -1.60 -3.67
CA VAL A 209 -6.02 -2.87 -3.69
C VAL A 209 -7.14 -2.82 -2.65
N THR A 210 -8.36 -3.11 -3.10
CA THR A 210 -9.56 -3.19 -2.26
C THR A 210 -10.18 -4.59 -2.35
N VAL A 211 -11.20 -4.88 -1.54
CA VAL A 211 -11.82 -6.21 -1.47
C VAL A 211 -12.86 -6.48 -2.57
N ASN A 212 -13.41 -5.46 -3.23
CA ASN A 212 -14.40 -5.65 -4.29
C ASN A 212 -14.50 -4.47 -5.26
N ASP A 213 -15.13 -4.72 -6.41
CA ASP A 213 -15.27 -3.78 -7.52
C ASP A 213 -16.01 -2.49 -7.17
N TYR A 214 -17.00 -2.56 -6.26
CA TYR A 214 -17.73 -1.38 -5.78
C TYR A 214 -16.80 -0.46 -4.97
N LEU A 215 -16.04 -1.02 -4.03
CA LEU A 215 -15.09 -0.24 -3.22
C LEU A 215 -13.96 0.33 -4.08
N ALA A 216 -13.44 -0.44 -5.04
CA ALA A 216 -12.44 0.05 -5.99
C ALA A 216 -12.93 1.31 -6.74
N GLN A 217 -14.15 1.26 -7.30
CA GLN A 217 -14.74 2.38 -8.03
C GLN A 217 -15.10 3.55 -7.12
N ARG A 218 -15.75 3.28 -5.97
CA ARG A 218 -16.16 4.30 -5.01
C ARG A 218 -14.97 5.07 -4.46
N ASP A 219 -13.92 4.35 -4.04
CA ASP A 219 -12.75 4.96 -3.39
C ASP A 219 -11.89 5.71 -4.40
N ALA A 220 -11.75 5.18 -5.62
CA ALA A 220 -11.14 5.90 -6.72
C ALA A 220 -11.91 7.18 -7.03
N GLY A 221 -13.22 7.07 -7.25
CA GLY A 221 -14.08 8.21 -7.57
C GLY A 221 -14.11 9.30 -6.51
N TRP A 222 -14.06 8.92 -5.23
CA TRP A 222 -13.97 9.86 -4.12
C TRP A 222 -12.61 10.59 -4.10
N ASN A 223 -11.50 9.86 -4.26
CA ASN A 223 -10.16 10.43 -4.11
C ASN A 223 -9.61 11.07 -5.39
N ALA A 224 -10.12 10.69 -6.56
CA ALA A 224 -9.64 11.14 -7.86
C ALA A 224 -9.71 12.66 -8.09
N PRO A 225 -10.72 13.42 -7.60
CA PRO A 225 -10.69 14.87 -7.66
C PRO A 225 -9.42 15.49 -7.05
N VAL A 226 -8.90 14.93 -5.94
CA VAL A 226 -7.68 15.41 -5.28
C VAL A 226 -6.44 15.08 -6.13
N TYR A 227 -6.36 13.84 -6.64
CA TYR A 227 -5.28 13.44 -7.55
C TYR A 227 -5.26 14.31 -8.80
N HIS A 228 -6.42 14.49 -9.44
CA HIS A 228 -6.59 15.30 -10.63
C HIS A 228 -6.21 16.76 -10.37
N PHE A 229 -6.66 17.34 -9.26
CA PHE A 229 -6.24 18.68 -8.82
C PHE A 229 -4.71 18.76 -8.75
N LEU A 230 -4.04 17.76 -8.17
CA LEU A 230 -2.59 17.69 -8.09
C LEU A 230 -1.89 17.22 -9.40
N GLY A 231 -2.61 17.11 -10.51
CA GLY A 231 -2.05 16.71 -11.82
C GLY A 231 -1.66 15.23 -11.93
N MET A 232 -2.30 14.36 -11.16
CA MET A 232 -2.14 12.90 -11.20
C MET A 232 -3.35 12.25 -11.87
N SER A 233 -3.09 11.20 -12.65
CA SER A 233 -4.11 10.37 -13.30
C SER A 233 -4.51 9.19 -12.41
N VAL A 234 -5.80 8.81 -12.47
CA VAL A 234 -6.35 7.70 -11.70
C VAL A 234 -7.05 6.72 -12.62
N GLY A 235 -6.65 5.45 -12.54
CA GLY A 235 -7.28 4.33 -13.23
C GLY A 235 -8.04 3.44 -12.27
N VAL A 236 -9.03 2.71 -12.77
CA VAL A 236 -9.78 1.69 -12.04
C VAL A 236 -9.87 0.42 -12.88
N ILE A 237 -9.63 -0.72 -12.27
CA ILE A 237 -9.83 -2.04 -12.89
C ILE A 237 -10.85 -2.84 -12.08
N ILE A 238 -11.84 -3.39 -12.79
CA ILE A 238 -12.88 -4.30 -12.25
C ILE A 238 -13.01 -5.50 -13.20
N ALA A 239 -13.77 -6.53 -12.83
CA ALA A 239 -13.83 -7.78 -13.58
C ALA A 239 -13.98 -7.60 -15.10
N ASP A 240 -15.02 -6.89 -15.53
CA ASP A 240 -15.42 -6.79 -16.94
C ASP A 240 -15.14 -5.42 -17.58
N ALA A 241 -14.53 -4.48 -16.85
CA ALA A 241 -14.29 -3.13 -17.35
C ALA A 241 -13.06 -2.47 -16.74
N SER A 242 -12.67 -1.34 -17.32
CA SER A 242 -11.62 -0.47 -16.78
C SER A 242 -11.98 0.97 -17.07
N PHE A 243 -11.53 1.86 -16.20
CA PHE A 243 -11.89 3.27 -16.26
C PHE A 243 -10.69 4.17 -15.99
N LEU A 244 -10.75 5.37 -16.54
CA LEU A 244 -9.93 6.51 -16.13
C LEU A 244 -10.84 7.58 -15.54
N TYR A 245 -10.39 8.24 -14.48
CA TYR A 245 -11.08 9.43 -14.00
C TYR A 245 -10.93 10.58 -15.00
N ASP A 246 -12.04 11.17 -15.39
CA ASP A 246 -12.12 12.33 -16.28
C ASP A 246 -13.24 13.25 -15.76
N PRO A 247 -12.93 14.44 -15.19
CA PRO A 247 -13.94 15.31 -14.62
C PRO A 247 -14.95 15.85 -15.65
N GLU A 248 -14.57 15.88 -16.93
CA GLU A 248 -15.44 16.34 -18.03
C GLU A 248 -16.39 15.24 -18.51
N TYR A 249 -16.13 13.98 -18.14
CA TYR A 249 -17.02 12.87 -18.43
C TYR A 249 -18.06 12.74 -17.31
N VAL A 250 -19.33 12.62 -17.67
CA VAL A 250 -20.43 12.39 -16.72
C VAL A 250 -21.28 11.23 -17.23
N ASN A 251 -21.30 10.14 -16.47
CA ASN A 251 -22.23 9.03 -16.69
C ASN A 251 -23.54 9.28 -15.93
N GLU A 252 -24.53 9.87 -16.60
CA GLU A 252 -25.85 10.17 -16.03
C GLU A 252 -26.62 8.91 -15.59
N GLU A 253 -26.26 7.72 -16.08
CA GLU A 253 -26.91 6.46 -15.70
C GLU A 253 -26.46 5.94 -14.33
N HIS A 254 -25.33 6.45 -13.80
CA HIS A 254 -24.81 5.98 -12.53
C HIS A 254 -25.43 6.73 -11.34
N THR A 255 -25.92 5.99 -10.34
CA THR A 255 -26.62 6.54 -9.17
C THR A 255 -25.69 7.14 -8.12
N ASP A 256 -24.45 6.66 -8.04
CA ASP A 256 -23.42 7.21 -7.15
C ASP A 256 -22.61 8.29 -7.88
N GLU A 257 -22.76 9.55 -7.47
CA GLU A 257 -22.07 10.72 -8.04
C GLU A 257 -20.55 10.54 -8.09
N ARG A 258 -19.97 9.84 -7.11
CA ARG A 258 -18.51 9.61 -7.04
C ARG A 258 -18.00 8.82 -8.24
N MET A 259 -18.85 7.97 -8.83
CA MET A 259 -18.46 7.09 -9.93
C MET A 259 -18.87 7.62 -11.31
N GLN A 260 -19.61 8.74 -11.37
CA GLN A 260 -20.09 9.31 -12.63
C GLN A 260 -18.95 9.75 -13.55
N HIS A 261 -17.81 10.13 -12.97
CA HIS A 261 -16.63 10.61 -13.69
C HIS A 261 -15.63 9.50 -14.08
N LEU A 262 -16.03 8.22 -13.95
CA LEU A 262 -15.23 7.08 -14.37
C LEU A 262 -15.50 6.76 -15.84
N LYS A 263 -14.63 7.25 -16.72
CA LYS A 263 -14.71 7.09 -18.17
C LYS A 263 -14.16 5.73 -18.60
N PRO A 264 -14.91 4.92 -19.37
CA PRO A 264 -14.42 3.64 -19.86
C PRO A 264 -13.10 3.77 -20.63
N CYS A 265 -12.16 2.87 -20.37
CA CYS A 265 -10.86 2.81 -21.04
C CYS A 265 -10.39 1.36 -21.21
N THR A 266 -9.29 1.16 -21.93
CA THR A 266 -8.64 -0.15 -22.00
C THR A 266 -7.94 -0.49 -20.68
N ARG A 267 -7.75 -1.79 -20.39
CA ARG A 267 -7.02 -2.25 -19.19
C ARG A 267 -5.59 -1.68 -19.14
N LYS A 268 -4.91 -1.61 -20.29
CA LYS A 268 -3.56 -1.03 -20.42
C LYS A 268 -3.52 0.46 -20.07
N GLN A 269 -4.54 1.24 -20.49
CA GLN A 269 -4.66 2.66 -20.12
C GLN A 269 -4.87 2.84 -18.61
N ALA A 270 -5.68 1.99 -17.97
CA ALA A 270 -5.89 2.06 -16.52
C ALA A 270 -4.59 1.80 -15.72
N TYR A 271 -3.72 0.89 -16.19
CA TYR A 271 -2.40 0.66 -15.58
C TYR A 271 -1.38 1.76 -15.87
N GLN A 272 -1.55 2.52 -16.95
CA GLN A 272 -0.69 3.66 -17.28
C GLN A 272 -0.96 4.88 -16.38
N ALA A 273 -2.12 4.93 -15.71
CA ALA A 273 -2.42 5.97 -14.74
C ALA A 273 -1.44 5.96 -13.56
N ASP A 274 -1.17 7.13 -12.98
CA ASP A 274 -0.23 7.30 -11.85
C ASP A 274 -0.64 6.45 -10.63
N VAL A 275 -1.95 6.34 -10.40
CA VAL A 275 -2.55 5.47 -9.37
C VAL A 275 -3.64 4.61 -10.01
N THR A 276 -3.61 3.30 -9.75
CA THR A 276 -4.62 2.35 -10.24
C THR A 276 -5.31 1.69 -9.06
N TYR A 277 -6.64 1.85 -8.95
CA TYR A 277 -7.48 1.15 -8.00
C TYR A 277 -7.98 -0.16 -8.59
N GLY A 278 -8.12 -1.20 -7.77
CA GLY A 278 -8.67 -2.48 -8.21
C GLY A 278 -8.82 -3.48 -7.08
N THR A 279 -9.17 -4.70 -7.43
CA THR A 279 -9.20 -5.83 -6.49
C THR A 279 -7.95 -6.68 -6.62
N ASN A 280 -7.61 -7.42 -5.57
CA ASN A 280 -6.53 -8.40 -5.58
C ASN A 280 -6.70 -9.43 -6.71
N ASN A 281 -7.94 -9.86 -6.96
CA ASN A 281 -8.26 -10.78 -8.04
C ASN A 281 -7.90 -10.18 -9.40
N GLU A 282 -8.31 -8.93 -9.68
CA GLU A 282 -8.02 -8.30 -10.97
C GLU A 282 -6.52 -8.09 -11.20
N PHE A 283 -5.79 -7.58 -10.20
CA PHE A 283 -4.33 -7.46 -10.29
C PHE A 283 -3.65 -8.81 -10.49
N GLY A 284 -4.09 -9.85 -9.77
CA GLY A 284 -3.51 -11.19 -9.90
C GLY A 284 -3.81 -11.85 -11.24
N PHE A 285 -5.05 -11.77 -11.72
CA PHE A 285 -5.44 -12.34 -13.01
C PHE A 285 -4.81 -11.59 -14.19
N ASP A 286 -4.63 -10.28 -14.12
CA ASP A 286 -3.87 -9.56 -15.14
C ASP A 286 -2.41 -9.98 -15.17
N TYR A 287 -1.77 -10.17 -14.00
CA TYR A 287 -0.42 -10.70 -13.94
C TYR A 287 -0.32 -12.08 -14.59
N LEU A 288 -1.27 -12.99 -14.29
CA LEU A 288 -1.31 -14.31 -14.89
C LEU A 288 -1.55 -14.24 -16.41
N ARG A 289 -2.49 -13.40 -16.87
CA ARG A 289 -2.79 -13.20 -18.30
C ARG A 289 -1.59 -12.62 -19.06
N ASP A 290 -0.87 -11.68 -18.46
CA ASP A 290 0.35 -11.10 -19.02
C ASP A 290 1.48 -12.14 -19.20
N ASN A 291 1.50 -13.19 -18.38
CA ASN A 291 2.45 -14.30 -18.54
C ASN A 291 1.99 -15.38 -19.57
N MET A 292 0.83 -15.19 -20.20
CA MET A 292 0.30 -16.07 -21.23
C MET A 292 0.30 -15.45 -22.63
N VAL A 293 0.57 -14.14 -22.76
CA VAL A 293 0.62 -13.46 -24.07
C VAL A 293 1.96 -13.67 -24.77
N ASN A 294 1.93 -13.72 -26.10
CA ASN A 294 3.12 -13.96 -26.93
C ASN A 294 3.85 -12.67 -27.34
N GLU A 295 3.21 -11.50 -27.22
CA GLU A 295 3.77 -10.23 -27.68
C GLU A 295 3.71 -9.18 -26.56
N VAL A 296 4.76 -8.37 -26.47
CA VAL A 296 4.94 -7.33 -25.46
C VAL A 296 3.83 -6.27 -25.53
N ASP A 297 3.30 -6.00 -26.72
CA ASP A 297 2.25 -5.00 -26.92
C ASP A 297 0.92 -5.40 -26.26
N PHE A 298 0.69 -6.69 -26.02
CA PHE A 298 -0.50 -7.20 -25.32
C PHE A 298 -0.36 -7.23 -23.79
N LEU A 299 0.82 -6.93 -23.25
CA LEU A 299 0.99 -6.76 -21.81
C LEU A 299 0.13 -5.60 -21.32
N ARG A 300 -0.55 -5.83 -20.20
CA ARG A 300 -1.48 -4.87 -19.60
C ARG A 300 -0.83 -4.14 -18.44
N GLN A 301 -0.14 -4.86 -17.58
CA GLN A 301 0.55 -4.30 -16.43
C GLN A 301 1.86 -3.62 -16.83
N ARG A 302 2.37 -2.83 -15.89
CA ARG A 302 3.72 -2.28 -15.90
C ARG A 302 4.50 -2.78 -14.68
N GLU A 303 5.66 -2.19 -14.41
CA GLU A 303 6.49 -2.53 -13.26
C GLU A 303 5.69 -2.60 -11.94
N LEU A 304 5.86 -3.69 -11.19
CA LEU A 304 5.26 -3.87 -9.87
C LEU A 304 6.02 -3.03 -8.84
N ASN A 305 5.63 -1.77 -8.71
CA ASN A 305 6.37 -0.77 -7.92
C ASN A 305 5.92 -0.66 -6.46
N PHE A 306 4.67 -0.25 -6.23
CA PHE A 306 4.15 -0.03 -4.88
C PHE A 306 2.67 -0.38 -4.82
N ALA A 307 2.25 -1.10 -3.77
CA ALA A 307 0.86 -1.49 -3.57
C ALA A 307 0.41 -1.21 -2.13
N ILE A 308 -0.76 -0.60 -1.98
CA ILE A 308 -1.44 -0.44 -0.69
C ILE A 308 -2.63 -1.38 -0.71
N VAL A 309 -2.69 -2.28 0.28
CA VAL A 309 -3.77 -3.26 0.41
C VAL A 309 -4.70 -2.81 1.53
N ASP A 310 -5.91 -2.39 1.18
CA ASP A 310 -6.98 -2.16 2.16
C ASP A 310 -7.57 -3.49 2.62
N GLU A 311 -8.04 -3.53 3.86
CA GLU A 311 -8.50 -4.77 4.54
C GLU A 311 -7.50 -5.94 4.35
N VAL A 312 -6.24 -5.67 4.67
CA VAL A 312 -5.09 -6.56 4.46
C VAL A 312 -5.25 -7.94 5.09
N ASP A 313 -5.97 -8.05 6.20
CA ASP A 313 -6.30 -9.32 6.84
C ASP A 313 -7.23 -10.16 5.95
N SER A 314 -8.26 -9.55 5.40
CA SER A 314 -9.19 -10.22 4.48
C SER A 314 -8.44 -10.70 3.23
N ILE A 315 -7.58 -9.87 2.64
CA ILE A 315 -6.92 -10.19 1.37
C ILE A 315 -5.71 -11.12 1.55
N LEU A 316 -4.75 -10.76 2.40
CA LEU A 316 -3.46 -11.48 2.51
C LEU A 316 -3.50 -12.66 3.48
N ILE A 317 -4.57 -12.83 4.26
CA ILE A 317 -4.73 -13.98 5.17
C ILE A 317 -5.91 -14.84 4.73
N ASP A 318 -7.12 -14.27 4.64
CA ASP A 318 -8.32 -15.06 4.39
C ASP A 318 -8.45 -15.51 2.93
N GLU A 319 -8.35 -14.59 1.97
CA GLU A 319 -8.48 -14.89 0.54
C GLU A 319 -7.26 -15.61 -0.03
N ALA A 320 -6.06 -15.30 0.48
CA ALA A 320 -4.81 -15.95 0.08
C ALA A 320 -4.78 -17.48 0.31
N ARG A 321 -5.77 -18.06 0.98
CA ARG A 321 -5.94 -19.51 1.14
C ARG A 321 -6.30 -20.23 -0.17
N THR A 322 -6.88 -19.51 -1.12
CA THR A 322 -7.28 -20.07 -2.42
C THR A 322 -6.41 -19.48 -3.52
N PRO A 323 -5.69 -20.30 -4.30
CA PRO A 323 -4.85 -19.79 -5.38
C PRO A 323 -5.70 -19.22 -6.52
N LEU A 324 -5.18 -18.19 -7.20
CA LEU A 324 -5.75 -17.70 -8.45
C LEU A 324 -5.39 -18.66 -9.59
N ILE A 325 -6.41 -19.14 -10.31
CA ILE A 325 -6.26 -20.13 -11.38
C ILE A 325 -7.01 -19.65 -12.62
N ILE A 326 -6.31 -19.60 -13.76
CA ILE A 326 -6.94 -19.46 -15.08
C ILE A 326 -7.24 -20.86 -15.60
N SER A 327 -8.51 -21.16 -15.84
CA SER A 327 -8.95 -22.38 -16.50
C SER A 327 -9.50 -22.06 -17.89
N ALA A 328 -9.24 -22.96 -18.84
CA ALA A 328 -9.79 -22.89 -20.19
C ALA A 328 -10.39 -24.26 -20.55
N PRO A 329 -11.45 -24.31 -21.40
CA PRO A 329 -11.92 -25.56 -21.96
C PRO A 329 -10.78 -26.29 -22.69
N ALA A 330 -10.79 -27.63 -22.65
CA ALA A 330 -9.84 -28.42 -23.44
C ALA A 330 -10.08 -28.15 -24.93
N GLY A 331 -9.01 -27.79 -25.65
CA GLY A 331 -9.07 -27.48 -27.09
C GLY A 331 -9.07 -28.72 -28.00
N ASP A 332 -8.93 -29.92 -27.43
CA ASP A 332 -8.90 -31.16 -28.19
C ASP A 332 -10.29 -31.51 -28.70
N ASN A 333 -10.38 -31.85 -29.98
CA ASN A 333 -11.59 -32.47 -30.53
C ASN A 333 -11.76 -33.85 -29.86
N PRO A 334 -12.91 -34.13 -29.20
CA PRO A 334 -13.19 -35.44 -28.62
C PRO A 334 -12.97 -36.61 -29.59
N ASP A 335 -13.20 -36.39 -30.89
CA ASP A 335 -13.00 -37.39 -31.94
C ASP A 335 -11.55 -37.85 -32.09
N SER A 336 -10.58 -36.98 -31.78
CA SER A 336 -9.16 -37.33 -31.85
C SER A 336 -8.80 -38.43 -30.85
N TYR A 337 -9.43 -38.46 -29.66
CA TYR A 337 -9.22 -39.55 -28.70
C TYR A 337 -9.64 -40.90 -29.28
N TYR A 338 -10.75 -40.95 -30.03
CA TYR A 338 -11.21 -42.19 -30.67
C TYR A 338 -10.36 -42.60 -31.88
N GLN A 339 -9.77 -41.63 -32.61
CA GLN A 339 -8.88 -41.92 -33.74
C GLN A 339 -7.52 -42.47 -33.30
N PHE A 340 -6.92 -41.92 -32.24
CA PHE A 340 -5.63 -42.36 -31.71
C PHE A 340 -5.72 -43.59 -30.77
N ALA A 341 -6.93 -43.99 -30.37
CA ALA A 341 -7.16 -45.20 -29.57
C ALA A 341 -7.23 -46.50 -30.40
N LYS A 342 -7.36 -46.40 -31.73
CA LYS A 342 -7.27 -47.53 -32.67
C LYS A 342 -5.82 -47.75 -33.08
#